data_AF-A0A437L899-F1
#
_entry.id   AF-A0A437L899-F1
#
_cell.length_a   1.000
_cell.length_b   1.000
_cell.length_c   1.000
_cell.angle_alpha   90.00
_cell.angle_beta   90.00
_cell.angle_gamma   90.00
#
_symmetry.space_group_name_H-M   'P 1'
#
loop_
_entity.id
_entity.type
_entity.pdbx_description
1 polymer ?
#
loop_
_entity_poly.entity_id
_entity_poly.type
_entity_poly.pdbx_seq_one_letter_code
_entity_poly.pdbx_strand_id
1 'polypeptide(L)' 'MSKLKLGDIRDDKPVKLTVELPAQVHRDLTAYAEILGVENGQKLETTKLIAPMLERFMKTDRGFAKLRKERRSSSP' A
#
# COMPACT_ATOMS: atom_id res chain seq x y z
N MET A 1 20.58 9.84 2.47
CA MET A 1 19.36 9.96 1.64
C MET A 1 18.63 8.64 1.65
N SER A 2 17.56 8.54 2.44
CA SER A 2 16.77 7.31 2.61
C SER A 2 15.80 7.14 1.44
N LYS A 3 16.01 6.11 0.61
CA LYS A 3 15.12 5.78 -0.50
C LYS A 3 13.72 5.42 0.01
N LEU A 4 12.67 5.97 -0.61
CA LEU A 4 11.30 5.61 -0.29
C LEU A 4 11.06 4.11 -0.51
N LYS A 5 10.21 3.53 0.34
CA LYS A 5 9.98 2.09 0.42
C LYS A 5 9.05 1.56 -0.69
N LEU A 6 8.37 2.43 -1.41
CA LEU A 6 7.43 2.10 -2.49
C LEU A 6 8.16 2.15 -3.85
N GLY A 7 7.99 1.10 -4.66
CA GLY A 7 8.47 1.03 -6.05
C GLY A 7 7.32 1.18 -7.04
N ASP A 8 7.50 0.76 -8.29
CA ASP A 8 6.50 0.89 -9.36
C ASP A 8 5.10 0.40 -8.96
N ILE A 9 4.10 1.22 -9.28
CA ILE A 9 2.68 0.95 -9.02
C ILE A 9 2.16 0.00 -10.10
N ARG A 10 1.71 -1.19 -9.70
CA ARG A 10 1.11 -2.19 -10.60
C ARG A 10 -0.37 -1.90 -10.84
N ASP A 11 -0.85 -2.18 -12.05
CA ASP A 11 -2.23 -1.97 -12.49
C ASP A 11 -2.99 -3.32 -12.56
N ASP A 12 -3.52 -3.77 -11.42
CA ASP A 12 -4.30 -5.01 -11.29
C ASP A 12 -5.81 -4.74 -11.35
N LYS A 13 -6.64 -5.76 -11.65
CA LYS A 13 -8.12 -5.64 -11.70
C LYS A 13 -8.67 -5.10 -10.37
N PRO A 14 -9.25 -3.88 -10.34
CA PRO A 14 -9.56 -3.23 -9.06
C PRO A 14 -10.88 -3.72 -8.46
N VAL A 15 -10.89 -3.85 -7.13
CA VAL A 15 -12.12 -3.96 -6.32
C VAL A 15 -12.31 -2.62 -5.61
N LYS A 16 -13.49 -2.00 -5.76
CA LYS A 16 -13.79 -0.73 -5.09
C LYS A 16 -14.08 -0.98 -3.61
N LEU A 17 -13.40 -0.22 -2.76
CA LEU A 17 -13.62 -0.18 -1.32
C LEU A 17 -13.87 1.27 -0.91
N THR A 18 -14.85 1.49 -0.04
CA THR A 18 -15.04 2.77 0.65
C THR A 18 -14.43 2.64 2.04
N VAL A 19 -13.51 3.54 2.39
CA VAL A 19 -12.79 3.52 3.65
C VAL A 19 -12.82 4.89 4.29
N GLU A 20 -12.94 4.93 5.62
CA GLU A 20 -12.77 6.14 6.41
C GLU A 20 -11.36 6.15 7.00
N LEU A 21 -10.67 7.28 6.85
CA LEU A 21 -9.31 7.47 7.37
C LEU A 21 -9.30 8.63 8.36
N PRO A 22 -8.53 8.55 9.45
CA PRO A 22 -8.26 9.71 10.28
C PRO A 22 -7.66 10.85 9.45
N ALA A 23 -8.05 12.08 9.73
CA ALA A 23 -7.62 13.25 8.95
C ALA A 23 -6.09 13.39 8.89
N GLN A 24 -5.38 13.03 9.97
CA GLN A 24 -3.92 13.07 10.00
C GLN A 24 -3.30 12.06 9.02
N VAL A 25 -3.85 10.84 8.94
CA VAL A 25 -3.37 9.81 8.01
C VAL A 25 -3.56 10.25 6.57
N HIS A 26 -4.70 10.89 6.24
CA HIS A 26 -4.91 11.44 4.91
C HIS A 26 -3.85 12.49 4.56
N ARG A 27 -3.57 13.44 5.46
CA ARG A 27 -2.54 14.48 5.23
C ARG A 27 -1.17 13.87 4.98
N ASP A 28 -0.77 12.90 5.80
CA ASP A 28 0.52 12.24 5.66
C ASP A 28 0.60 11.44 4.35
N LEU A 29 -0.48 10.79 3.92
CA LEU A 29 -0.56 10.11 2.63
C LEU A 29 -0.47 11.08 1.44
N THR A 30 -1.10 12.26 1.53
CA THR A 30 -1.00 13.30 0.50
C THR A 30 0.44 13.79 0.38
N ALA A 31 1.09 14.13 1.49
CA ALA A 31 2.50 14.55 1.49
C ALA A 31 3.41 13.45 0.92
N TYR A 32 3.15 12.18 1.25
CA TYR A 32 3.90 11.05 0.70
C TYR A 32 3.76 10.96 -0.82
N ALA A 33 2.55 11.15 -1.35
CA ALA A 33 2.29 11.13 -2.79
C ALA A 33 3.02 12.25 -3.55
N GLU A 34 3.08 13.44 -2.96
CA GLU A 34 3.81 14.57 -3.51
C GLU A 34 5.30 14.29 -3.59
N ILE A 35 5.91 13.84 -2.48
CA ILE A 35 7.35 13.54 -2.43
C ILE A 35 7.71 12.44 -3.43
N LEU A 36 6.96 11.34 -3.42
CA LEU A 36 7.19 10.22 -4.34
C LEU A 36 6.94 10.62 -5.81
N GLY A 37 5.98 11.51 -6.04
CA GLY A 37 5.68 12.02 -7.37
C GLY A 37 6.82 12.87 -7.94
N VAL A 38 7.39 13.75 -7.11
CA VAL A 38 8.59 14.53 -7.46
C VAL A 38 9.77 13.62 -7.80
N GLU A 39 10.02 12.57 -7.00
CA GLU A 39 11.11 11.62 -7.27
C GLU A 39 10.96 10.87 -8.60
N ASN A 40 9.72 10.60 -9.02
CA ASN A 40 9.43 9.85 -10.24
C ASN A 40 9.03 10.73 -11.43
N GLY A 41 9.08 12.06 -11.30
CA GLY A 41 8.69 13.00 -12.35
C GLY A 41 7.21 12.93 -12.76
N GLN A 42 6.34 12.44 -11.88
CA GLN A 42 4.91 12.25 -12.17
C GLN A 42 4.05 12.68 -10.98
N LYS A 43 2.89 13.30 -11.23
CA LYS A 43 1.93 13.56 -10.17
C LYS A 43 1.25 12.25 -9.76
N LEU A 44 1.35 11.88 -8.48
CA LEU A 44 0.69 10.69 -7.94
C LEU A 44 -0.57 11.07 -7.16
N GLU A 45 -1.66 10.37 -7.44
CA GLU A 45 -2.89 10.48 -6.68
C GLU A 45 -2.75 9.76 -5.34
N THR A 46 -3.18 10.38 -4.24
CA THR A 46 -3.10 9.82 -2.88
C THR A 46 -3.76 8.43 -2.80
N THR A 47 -4.87 8.24 -3.49
CA THR A 47 -5.62 6.97 -3.51
C THR A 47 -4.86 5.83 -4.19
N LYS A 48 -3.99 6.14 -5.17
CA LYS A 48 -3.17 5.15 -5.88
C LYS A 48 -2.06 4.57 -5.01
N LEU A 49 -1.72 5.21 -3.89
CA LEU A 49 -0.74 4.68 -2.93
C LEU A 49 -1.31 3.62 -1.99
N ILE A 50 -2.62 3.66 -1.72
CA ILE A 50 -3.25 2.84 -0.68
C ILE A 50 -3.03 1.35 -0.98
N ALA A 51 -3.38 0.91 -2.19
CA ALA A 51 -3.23 -0.48 -2.60
C ALA A 51 -1.77 -1.00 -2.51
N PRO A 52 -0.76 -0.36 -3.14
CA PRO A 52 0.61 -0.87 -3.08
C PRO A 52 1.23 -0.76 -1.67
N MET A 53 0.83 0.22 -0.84
CA MET A 53 1.25 0.28 0.56
C MET A 53 0.69 -0.90 1.38
N LEU A 54 -0.61 -1.21 1.24
CA LEU A 54 -1.24 -2.35 1.91
C LEU A 54 -0.64 -3.68 1.42
N GLU A 55 -0.40 -3.82 0.12
CA GLU A 55 0.23 -5.00 -0.44
C GLU A 55 1.64 -5.20 0.15
N ARG A 56 2.44 -4.13 0.21
CA ARG A 56 3.78 -4.17 0.81
C ARG A 56 3.72 -4.53 2.29
N PHE A 57 2.79 -3.94 3.05
CA PHE A 57 2.57 -4.27 4.45
C PHE A 57 2.31 -5.78 4.62
N MET A 58 1.30 -6.32 3.91
CA MET A 58 0.93 -7.74 3.97
C MET A 58 2.07 -8.67 3.53
N LYS A 59 2.86 -8.29 2.51
CA LYS A 59 4.02 -9.08 2.05
C LYS A 59 5.13 -9.15 3.11
N THR A 60 5.32 -8.08 3.88
CA THR A 60 6.42 -8.00 4.86
C THR A 60 6.05 -8.52 6.25
N ASP A 61 4.75 -8.65 6.54
CA ASP A 61 4.27 -9.20 7.80
C ASP A 61 4.43 -10.74 7.84
N ARG A 62 5.49 -11.20 8.51
CA ARG A 62 5.78 -12.64 8.68
C ARG A 62 4.72 -13.36 9.51
N GLY A 63 4.11 -12.67 10.48
CA GLY A 63 3.06 -13.24 11.32
C GLY A 63 1.80 -13.52 10.49
N PHE A 64 1.40 -12.53 9.68
CA PHE A 64 0.33 -12.70 8.70
C PHE A 64 0.64 -13.84 7.71
N ALA A 65 1.85 -13.88 7.15
CA ALA A 65 2.23 -14.93 6.20
C ALA A 65 2.12 -16.35 6.78
N LYS A 66 2.56 -16.54 8.03
CA LYS A 66 2.46 -17.84 8.74
C LYS A 66 1.01 -18.27 8.94
N LEU A 67 0.19 -17.40 9.55
CA LEU A 67 -1.22 -17.70 9.84
C LEU A 67 -2.04 -17.93 8.56
N ARG A 68 -1.76 -17.18 7.50
CA ARG A 68 -2.40 -17.38 6.20
C ARG A 68 -2.09 -18.75 5.59
N LYS A 69 -0.83 -19.23 5.74
CA LYS A 69 -0.43 -20.56 5.28
C LYS A 69 -1.16 -21.66 6.07
N GLU A 70 -1.20 -21.53 7.41
CA GLU A 70 -1.88 -22.49 8.30
C GLU A 70 -3.38 -22.60 8.00
N ARG A 71 -4.06 -21.47 7.76
CA ARG A 71 -5.47 -21.42 7.35
C ARG A 71 -5.72 -22.09 5.99
N ARG A 72 -4.77 -21.99 5.06
CA ARG A 72 -4.87 -22.62 3.73
C ARG A 72 -4.65 -24.13 3.77
N SER A 73 -3.81 -24.63 4.68
CA SER A 73 -3.61 -26.07 4.90
C SER A 73 -4.68 -26.72 5.77
N SER A 74 -5.52 -25.93 6.44
CA SER A 74 -6.61 -26.40 7.31
C SER A 74 -8.01 -26.27 6.68
N SER A 75 -8.10 -25.86 5.41
CA SER A 75 -9.29 -26.11 4.60
C SER A 75 -9.24 -27.55 4.06
N PRO A 76 -10.31 -28.36 4.23
CA PRO A 76 -10.40 -29.70 3.64
C PRO A 76 -10.41 -29.67 2.11
#